data_AF-A0AB33IY70-F1
#
_entry.id   AF-A0AB33IY70-F1
#
_cell.length_a   1.000
_cell.length_b   1.000
_cell.length_c   1.000
_cell.angle_alpha   90.00
_cell.angle_beta   90.00
_cell.angle_gamma   90.00
#
_symmetry.space_group_name_H-M   'P 1'
#
loop_
_entity.id
_entity.type
_entity.pdbx_description
1 polymer ?
#
loop_
_entity_poly.entity_id
_entity_poly.type
_entity_poly.pdbx_seq_one_letter_code
_entity_poly.pdbx_strand_id
1 'polypeptide(L)'
;MDSVYAEAKALLNAGFRYWFDDDEISELYRESEELQVQTAETELLLRCFEKPTEDNPHCSYMTTTEILTYLGIYTRQPLTSKHMGEALKRSGFEKVSRRRDGGCPIYAYKVRKLLPCPLLDSCSSLM
;
A
#
# COMPACT_ATOMS: atom_id res chain seq x y z
N MET A 1 29.46 26.72 -13.27
CA MET A 1 29.87 25.40 -12.74
C MET A 1 30.89 25.55 -11.62
N ASP A 2 31.97 26.33 -11.79
CA ASP A 2 33.01 26.50 -10.75
C ASP A 2 32.51 27.13 -9.44
N SER A 3 31.47 27.98 -9.48
CA SER A 3 30.91 28.61 -8.28
C SER A 3 30.25 27.60 -7.33
N VAL A 4 29.54 26.60 -7.87
CA VAL A 4 28.85 25.56 -7.09
C VAL A 4 29.85 24.65 -6.39
N TYR A 5 30.96 24.34 -7.08
CA TYR A 5 32.03 23.54 -6.50
C TYR A 5 32.79 24.29 -5.39
N ALA A 6 33.03 25.59 -5.59
CA ALA A 6 33.66 26.43 -4.58
C ALA A 6 32.80 26.53 -3.30
N GLU A 7 31.48 26.68 -3.45
CA GLU A 7 30.51 26.72 -2.34
C GLU A 7 30.41 25.38 -1.60
N ALA A 8 30.26 24.27 -2.33
CA ALA A 8 30.23 22.93 -1.74
C ALA A 8 31.53 22.61 -0.96
N LYS A 9 32.69 23.02 -1.49
CA LYS A 9 33.98 22.85 -0.82
C LYS A 9 34.09 23.71 0.44
N ALA A 10 33.56 24.93 0.43
CA ALA A 10 33.53 25.80 1.60
C ALA A 10 32.63 25.21 2.71
N LEU A 11 31.44 24.71 2.35
CA LEU A 11 30.52 24.06 3.28
C LEU A 11 31.09 22.77 3.87
N LEU A 12 31.74 21.94 3.06
CA LEU A 12 32.43 20.73 3.54
C LEU A 12 33.52 21.08 4.57
N ASN A 13 34.34 22.10 4.27
CA ASN A 13 35.39 22.56 5.19
C ASN A 13 34.81 23.20 6.47
N ALA A 14 33.60 23.77 6.39
CA ALA A 14 32.86 24.31 7.54
C ALA A 14 32.20 23.22 8.40
N GLY A 15 32.38 21.94 8.07
CA GLY A 15 31.80 20.81 8.81
C GLY A 15 30.31 20.62 8.54
N PHE A 16 29.79 21.16 7.43
CA PHE A 16 28.40 20.95 7.05
C PHE A 16 28.13 19.46 6.80
N ARG A 17 27.00 18.98 7.34
CA ARG A 17 26.63 17.56 7.26
C ARG A 17 26.11 17.25 5.86
N TYR A 18 26.72 16.28 5.19
CA TYR A 18 26.35 15.90 3.81
C TYR A 18 25.33 14.76 3.73
N TRP A 19 24.95 14.18 4.87
CA TRP A 19 23.94 13.13 4.97
C TRP A 19 22.72 13.66 5.73
N PHE A 20 21.55 13.14 5.34
CA PHE A 20 20.29 13.46 6.00
C PHE A 20 20.24 12.88 7.42
N ASP A 21 19.64 13.61 8.35
CA ASP A 21 19.18 13.05 9.61
C ASP A 21 17.82 12.36 9.49
N ASP A 22 17.37 11.75 10.58
CA ASP A 22 16.11 11.00 10.63
C ASP A 22 14.89 11.90 10.36
N ASP A 23 14.93 13.17 10.75
CA ASP A 23 13.85 14.13 10.51
C ASP A 23 13.81 14.50 9.03
N GLU A 24 14.96 14.85 8.43
CA GLU A 24 15.09 15.14 7.00
C GLU A 24 14.68 13.94 6.12
N ILE A 25 15.03 12.71 6.54
CA ILE A 25 14.60 11.47 5.88
C ILE A 25 13.07 11.32 5.97
N SER A 26 12.48 11.62 7.13
CA SER A 26 11.03 11.50 7.33
C SER A 26 10.26 12.52 6.49
N GLU A 27 10.77 13.75 6.37
CA GLU A 27 10.20 14.79 5.51
C GLU A 27 10.28 14.39 4.03
N LEU A 28 11.42 13.85 3.59
CA LEU A 28 11.59 13.34 2.24
C LEU A 28 10.59 12.20 1.93
N TYR A 29 10.40 11.26 2.86
CA TYR A 29 9.42 10.19 2.66
C TYR A 29 7.97 10.71 2.62
N ARG A 30 7.65 11.71 3.44
CA ARG A 30 6.34 12.38 3.43
C ARG A 30 6.08 13.06 2.08
N GLU A 31 7.05 13.81 1.56
CA GLU A 31 6.93 14.48 0.26
C GLU A 31 6.89 13.49 -0.91
N SER A 32 7.65 12.40 -0.82
CA SER A 32 7.65 11.35 -1.83
C SER A 32 6.36 10.51 -1.86
N GLU A 33 5.55 10.52 -0.81
CA GLU A 33 4.31 9.73 -0.75
C GLU A 33 3.30 10.19 -1.82
N GLU A 34 3.25 11.50 -2.11
CA GLU A 34 2.39 12.09 -3.14
C GLU A 34 2.82 11.74 -4.57
N LEU A 35 4.10 11.40 -4.75
CA LEU A 35 4.68 11.03 -6.06
C LEU A 35 4.57 9.53 -6.36
N GLN A 36 4.08 8.72 -5.42
CA GLN A 36 4.01 7.28 -5.61
C GLN A 36 2.89 6.91 -6.58
N VAL A 37 3.27 6.24 -7.67
CA VAL A 37 2.34 5.79 -8.72
C VAL A 37 1.23 4.90 -8.13
N GLN A 38 -0.03 5.17 -8.53
CA GLN A 38 -1.15 4.27 -8.23
C GLN A 38 -0.91 2.94 -8.96
N THR A 39 -0.75 1.87 -8.18
CA THR A 39 -0.57 0.52 -8.72
C THR A 39 -1.93 -0.13 -9.00
N ALA A 40 -1.95 -1.11 -9.91
CA ALA A 40 -3.16 -1.89 -10.18
C ALA A 40 -3.73 -2.55 -8.91
N GLU A 41 -2.87 -2.98 -7.98
CA GLU A 41 -3.28 -3.50 -6.67
C GLU A 41 -4.06 -2.47 -5.86
N THR A 42 -3.62 -1.21 -5.89
CA THR A 42 -4.28 -0.12 -5.14
C THR A 42 -5.64 0.18 -5.72
N GLU A 43 -5.74 0.28 -7.05
CA GLU A 43 -7.00 0.51 -7.76
C GLU A 43 -8.01 -0.62 -7.50
N LEU A 44 -7.59 -1.88 -7.70
CA LEU A 44 -8.44 -3.05 -7.52
C LEU A 44 -8.88 -3.22 -6.06
N LEU A 45 -8.00 -2.92 -5.10
CA LEU A 45 -8.33 -2.94 -3.68
C LEU A 45 -9.46 -1.95 -3.37
N LEU A 46 -9.31 -0.68 -3.79
CA LEU A 46 -10.31 0.37 -3.56
C LEU A 46 -11.64 0.08 -4.29
N ARG A 47 -11.59 -0.63 -5.42
CA ARG A 47 -12.79 -0.97 -6.20
C ARG A 47 -13.57 -2.14 -5.62
N CYS A 48 -12.91 -3.13 -5.02
CA CYS A 48 -13.53 -4.39 -4.59
C CYS A 48 -13.73 -4.50 -3.07
N PHE A 49 -13.01 -3.70 -2.30
CA PHE A 49 -13.00 -3.79 -0.86
C PHE A 49 -13.28 -2.44 -0.21
N GLU A 50 -14.00 -2.50 0.90
CA GLU A 50 -14.30 -1.35 1.72
C GLU A 50 -13.75 -1.55 3.12
N LYS A 51 -13.40 -0.43 3.77
CA LYS A 51 -13.04 -0.44 5.18
C LYS A 51 -14.29 -0.69 6.02
N PRO A 52 -14.28 -1.65 6.94
CA PRO A 52 -15.43 -1.87 7.80
C PRO A 52 -15.58 -0.74 8.84
N THR A 53 -16.72 -0.06 8.78
CA THR A 53 -17.14 1.00 9.72
C THR A 53 -18.01 0.42 10.84
N GLU A 54 -18.15 1.13 11.96
CA GLU A 54 -19.03 0.71 13.08
C GLU A 54 -20.48 0.48 12.63
N ASP A 55 -20.96 1.24 11.64
CA ASP A 55 -22.30 1.11 11.05
C ASP A 55 -22.49 -0.15 10.20
N ASN A 56 -21.42 -0.88 9.85
CA ASN A 56 -21.50 -2.04 8.97
C ASN A 56 -20.67 -3.23 9.48
N PRO A 57 -21.28 -4.13 10.28
CA PRO A 57 -20.57 -5.19 10.97
C PRO A 57 -20.10 -6.34 10.07
N HIS A 58 -20.47 -6.37 8.79
CA HIS A 58 -20.10 -7.44 7.85
C HIS A 58 -18.63 -7.33 7.42
N CYS A 59 -17.74 -7.78 8.29
CA CYS A 59 -16.29 -7.76 8.10
C CYS A 59 -15.77 -9.17 7.88
N SER A 60 -14.88 -9.35 6.91
CA SER A 60 -14.09 -10.56 6.73
C SER A 60 -12.63 -10.28 7.12
N TYR A 61 -11.95 -11.29 7.66
CA TYR A 61 -10.51 -11.23 7.89
C TYR A 61 -9.83 -11.96 6.74
N MET A 62 -8.99 -11.25 5.98
CA MET A 62 -8.30 -11.82 4.84
C MET A 62 -6.81 -11.47 4.88
N THR A 63 -5.97 -12.46 4.64
CA THR A 63 -4.54 -12.29 4.40
C THR A 63 -4.29 -11.60 3.05
N THR A 64 -3.11 -10.99 2.89
CA THR A 64 -2.71 -10.39 1.59
C THR A 64 -2.82 -11.39 0.44
N THR A 65 -2.47 -12.66 0.69
CA THR A 65 -2.55 -13.73 -0.30
C THR A 65 -3.99 -14.06 -0.68
N GLU A 66 -4.91 -14.14 0.27
CA GLU A 66 -6.32 -14.39 -0.02
C GLU A 66 -6.95 -13.24 -0.82
N ILE A 67 -6.57 -12.00 -0.52
CA ILE A 67 -7.00 -10.81 -1.28
C ILE A 67 -6.49 -10.88 -2.71
N LEU A 68 -5.21 -11.20 -2.89
CA LEU A 68 -4.60 -11.37 -4.22
C LEU A 68 -5.26 -12.50 -5.01
N THR A 69 -5.49 -13.66 -4.40
CA THR A 69 -6.15 -14.79 -5.05
C THR A 69 -7.56 -14.41 -5.48
N TYR A 70 -8.30 -13.67 -4.65
CA TYR A 70 -9.64 -13.19 -5.00
C TYR A 70 -9.61 -12.22 -6.18
N LEU A 71 -8.72 -11.23 -6.16
CA LEU A 71 -8.61 -10.25 -7.25
C LEU A 71 -8.09 -10.87 -8.54
N GLY A 72 -7.20 -11.86 -8.45
CA GLY A 72 -6.63 -12.59 -9.58
C GLY A 72 -7.66 -13.40 -10.38
N ILE A 73 -8.86 -13.64 -9.85
CA ILE A 73 -9.97 -14.22 -10.61
C ILE A 73 -10.52 -13.20 -11.62
N TYR A 74 -10.42 -11.90 -11.31
CA TYR A 74 -11.04 -10.81 -12.08
C TYR A 74 -10.04 -10.04 -12.95
N THR A 75 -8.73 -10.20 -12.74
CA THR A 75 -7.70 -9.53 -13.52
C THR A 75 -6.72 -10.50 -14.16
N ARG A 76 -6.24 -10.16 -15.36
CA ARG A 76 -5.14 -10.88 -16.03
C ARG A 76 -3.76 -10.32 -15.67
N GLN A 77 -3.71 -9.14 -15.05
CA GLN A 77 -2.45 -8.52 -14.68
C GLN A 77 -1.83 -9.24 -13.48
N PRO A 78 -0.52 -9.53 -13.48
CA PRO A 78 0.15 -10.11 -12.32
C PRO A 78 0.14 -9.11 -11.16
N LEU A 79 -0.44 -9.52 -10.04
CA LEU A 79 -0.45 -8.75 -8.80
C LEU A 79 0.62 -9.27 -7.84
N THR A 80 1.26 -8.37 -7.10
CA THR A 80 2.34 -8.73 -6.16
C THR A 80 1.94 -8.52 -4.70
N SER A 81 2.47 -9.37 -3.80
CA SER A 81 2.26 -9.25 -2.35
C SER A 81 2.83 -7.97 -1.76
N LYS A 82 3.93 -7.47 -2.33
CA LYS A 82 4.56 -6.20 -1.91
C LYS A 82 3.61 -5.02 -2.18
N HIS A 83 3.20 -4.82 -3.43
CA HIS A 83 2.33 -3.69 -3.78
C HIS A 83 0.96 -3.80 -3.12
N MET A 84 0.40 -5.01 -2.98
CA MET A 84 -0.86 -5.18 -2.26
C MET A 84 -0.72 -4.87 -0.76
N GLY A 85 0.38 -5.28 -0.13
CA GLY A 85 0.67 -4.93 1.27
C GLY A 85 0.81 -3.43 1.47
N GLU A 86 1.51 -2.74 0.56
CA GLU A 86 1.63 -1.28 0.55
C GLU A 86 0.27 -0.60 0.32
N ALA A 87 -0.54 -1.11 -0.60
CA ALA A 87 -1.90 -0.61 -0.86
C ALA A 87 -2.80 -0.73 0.37
N LEU A 88 -2.77 -1.87 1.07
CA LEU A 88 -3.54 -2.11 2.29
C LEU A 88 -3.11 -1.17 3.42
N LYS A 89 -1.80 -0.98 3.61
CA LYS A 89 -1.25 -0.08 4.62
C LYS A 89 -1.65 1.37 4.35
N ARG A 90 -1.45 1.84 3.11
CA ARG A 90 -1.78 3.23 2.70
C ARG A 90 -3.26 3.51 2.75
N SER A 91 -4.09 2.54 2.36
CA SER A 91 -5.54 2.67 2.42
C SER A 91 -6.06 2.61 3.88
N GLY A 92 -5.21 2.34 4.87
CA GLY A 92 -5.59 2.33 6.28
C GLY A 92 -6.44 1.13 6.70
N PHE A 93 -6.27 -0.02 6.05
CA PHE A 93 -6.93 -1.25 6.50
C PHE A 93 -6.32 -1.76 7.80
N GLU A 94 -7.16 -2.15 8.74
CA GLU A 94 -6.73 -2.63 10.04
C GLU A 94 -6.06 -4.02 9.92
N LYS A 95 -4.80 -4.10 10.32
CA LYS A 95 -4.01 -5.34 10.36
C LYS A 95 -4.15 -5.99 11.73
N VAL A 96 -4.71 -7.20 11.75
CA VAL A 96 -4.96 -7.98 12.96
C VAL A 96 -4.10 -9.25 12.96
N SER A 97 -3.49 -9.54 14.11
CA SER A 97 -2.79 -10.81 14.34
C SER A 97 -3.79 -11.86 14.80
N ARG A 98 -3.89 -12.97 14.08
CA ARG A 98 -4.79 -14.10 14.35
C ARG A 98 -3.95 -15.34 14.60
N ARG A 99 -4.18 -16.03 15.71
CA ARG A 99 -3.59 -17.35 15.97
C ARG A 99 -4.62 -18.41 15.64
N ARG A 100 -4.23 -19.41 14.84
CA ARG A 100 -5.02 -20.63 14.65
C ARG A 100 -4.52 -21.65 15.67
N ASP A 101 -5.36 -22.03 16.63
CA ASP A 101 -5.20 -23.16 17.55
C ASP A 101 -3.75 -23.44 18.00
N GLY A 102 -3.11 -22.46 18.64
CA GLY A 102 -1.76 -22.62 19.22
C GLY A 102 -0.57 -22.53 18.24
N GLY A 103 -0.83 -22.30 16.95
CA GLY A 103 0.21 -22.11 15.94
C GLY A 103 0.76 -20.67 15.83
N CYS A 104 1.64 -20.47 14.85
CA CYS A 104 2.23 -19.17 14.54
C CYS A 104 1.15 -18.10 14.24
N PRO A 105 1.34 -16.84 14.67
CA PRO A 105 0.41 -15.77 14.33
C PRO A 105 0.39 -15.52 12.82
N ILE A 106 -0.81 -15.48 12.25
CA ILE A 106 -1.07 -15.08 10.87
C ILE A 106 -1.61 -13.66 10.89
N TYR A 107 -1.06 -12.80 10.06
CA TYR A 107 -1.55 -11.43 9.91
C TYR A 107 -2.63 -11.37 8.83
N ALA A 108 -3.81 -10.90 9.22
CA ALA A 108 -4.96 -10.70 8.34
C ALA A 108 -5.44 -9.25 8.41
N TYR A 109 -6.06 -8.78 7.35
CA TYR A 109 -6.67 -7.46 7.26
C TYR A 109 -8.17 -7.56 7.42
N LYS A 110 -8.75 -6.62 8.18
CA LYS A 110 -10.20 -6.49 8.32
C LYS A 110 -10.75 -5.78 7.08
N VAL A 111 -11.42 -6.52 6.21
CA VAL A 111 -11.91 -6.03 4.91
C VAL A 111 -13.39 -6.38 4.73
N ARG A 112 -14.13 -5.53 4.02
CA ARG A 112 -15.48 -5.84 3.55
C ARG A 112 -15.44 -6.05 2.04
N LYS A 113 -15.94 -7.20 1.55
CA LYS A 113 -16.09 -7.44 0.11
C LYS A 113 -17.33 -6.71 -0.39
N LEU A 114 -17.20 -5.98 -1.49
CA LEU A 114 -18.34 -5.46 -2.22
C LEU A 114 -18.93 -6.59 -3.07
N LEU A 115 -20.20 -6.92 -2.84
CA LEU A 115 -20.93 -7.97 -3.56
C LEU A 115 -22.18 -7.37 -4.23
N PRO A 116 -22.43 -7.66 -5.53
CA PRO A 116 -21.53 -8.36 -6.46
C PRO A 116 -20.24 -7.57 -6.70
N CYS A 117 -19.16 -8.27 -7.04
CA CYS A 117 -17.87 -7.65 -7.28
C CYS A 117 -18.00 -6.62 -8.41
N PRO A 118 -17.65 -5.34 -8.20
CA PRO A 118 -17.86 -4.31 -9.23
C PRO A 118 -17.01 -4.49 -10.50
N LEU A 119 -16.11 -5.48 -10.51
CA LEU A 119 -15.30 -5.88 -11.67
C LEU A 119 -16.03 -6.80 -12.65
N LEU A 120 -17.17 -7.40 -12.27
CA LEU A 120 -17.95 -8.24 -13.17
C LEU A 120 -18.58 -7.43 -14.32
N ASP A 121 -19.00 -6.19 -14.04
CA ASP A 121 -19.72 -5.35 -15.00
C ASP A 121 -18.81 -4.68 -16.04
N SER A 122 -17.52 -4.49 -15.73
CA SER A 122 -16.56 -3.89 -16.67
C SER A 122 -16.03 -4.89 -17.73
N CYS A 123 -16.20 -6.20 -17.52
CA CYS A 123 -15.81 -7.22 -18.49
C CYS A 123 -16.93 -7.63 -19.46
N SER A 124 -18.19 -7.27 -19.18
CA SER A 124 -19.32 -7.58 -20.07
C SER A 124 -19.45 -6.61 -21.25
N SER A 125 -18.86 -5.41 -21.15
CA SER A 125 -18.88 -4.39 -22.21
C SER A 125 -17.74 -4.52 -23.24
N LEU A 126 -16.95 -5.60 -23.17
CA LEU A 126 -15.83 -5.88 -24.08
C LEU A 126 -16.05 -7.16 -24.93
N MET A 127 -17.28 -7.68 -24.98
CA MET A 127 -17.72 -8.69 -25.96
C MET A 127 -18.66 -8.05 -26.98
#